data_AF-A0A352XH23-F1
#
_entry.id   AF-A0A352XH23-F1
#
_cell.length_a   1.000
_cell.length_b   1.000
_cell.length_c   1.000
_cell.angle_alpha   90.00
_cell.angle_beta   90.00
_cell.angle_gamma   90.00
#
_symmetry.space_group_name_H-M   'P 1'
#
loop_
_entity.id
_entity.type
_entity.pdbx_description
1 polymer ?
#
loop_
_entity_poly.entity_id
_entity_poly.type
_entity_poly.pdbx_seq_one_letter_code
_entity_poly.pdbx_strand_id
1 'polypeptide(L)' 'MFGLGWLEAGIIGIVALVIFGPKKIPEMGRALGKTLTGFKNEMNQDRTNLPTSDQDSTEEDKS' A
#
# COMPACT_ATOMS: atom_id res chain seq x y z
N MET A 1 32.72 -7.35 -7.35
CA MET A 1 31.98 -6.07 -7.23
C MET A 1 30.98 -6.28 -6.11
N PHE A 2 31.17 -5.61 -4.97
CA PHE A 2 30.38 -5.86 -3.76
C PHE A 2 28.88 -5.77 -4.06
N GLY A 3 28.08 -6.72 -3.55
CA GLY A 3 26.62 -6.73 -3.63
C GLY A 3 25.98 -5.63 -2.77
N LEU A 4 26.33 -4.36 -3.05
CA LEU A 4 26.22 -3.21 -2.15
C LEU A 4 24.82 -2.64 -1.98
N GLY A 5 23.90 -2.81 -2.94
CA GLY A 5 22.63 -2.09 -2.89
C GLY A 5 21.81 -2.35 -1.61
N TRP A 6 21.65 -3.63 -1.24
CA TRP A 6 20.87 -3.99 -0.06
C TRP A 6 21.62 -3.77 1.26
N LEU A 7 22.94 -3.97 1.27
CA LEU A 7 23.75 -3.79 2.47
C LEU A 7 23.87 -2.29 2.83
N GLU A 8 24.11 -1.44 1.83
CA GLU A 8 24.20 0.01 1.97
C GLU A 8 22.85 0.61 2.36
N ALA A 9 21.76 0.20 1.70
CA ALA A 9 20.41 0.59 2.10
C ALA A 9 20.09 0.15 3.53
N GLY A 10 20.56 -1.03 3.95
CA GLY A 10 20.43 -1.52 5.32
C GLY A 10 21.14 -0.62 6.34
N ILE A 11 22.36 -0.20 6.07
CA ILE A 11 23.14 0.71 6.94
C ILE A 11 22.45 2.06 7.06
N ILE A 12 22.03 2.64 5.94
CA ILE A 12 21.28 3.92 5.92
C ILE A 12 19.97 3.78 6.69
N GLY A 13 19.28 2.65 6.52
CA GLY A 13 18.08 2.29 7.27
C GLY A 13 18.33 2.28 8.77
N ILE A 14 19.40 1.63 9.25
CA ILE A 14 19.75 1.59 10.68
C ILE A 14 20.00 3.01 11.23
N VAL A 15 20.77 3.85 10.53
CA VAL A 15 21.03 5.23 10.95
C VAL A 15 19.73 6.04 11.03
N ALA A 16 18.88 5.94 10.00
CA ALA A 16 17.57 6.58 10.00
C ALA A 16 16.68 6.07 11.15
N LEU A 17 16.72 4.77 11.45
CA LEU A 17 15.97 4.18 12.56
C LEU A 17 16.47 4.65 13.93
N VAL A 18 17.75 4.98 14.09
CA VAL A 18 18.27 5.58 15.34
C VAL A 18 17.76 7.01 15.51
N ILE A 19 17.72 7.80 14.43
CA ILE A 19 17.29 9.20 14.46
C ILE A 19 15.76 9.30 14.61
N PHE A 20 15.01 8.58 13.78
CA PHE A 20 13.55 8.66 13.72
C PHE A 20 12.86 7.66 14.66
N GLY A 21 13.52 6.55 14.99
CA GLY A 21 12.96 5.46 15.81
C GLY A 21 12.19 4.42 14.97
N PRO A 22 12.32 3.11 15.29
CA PRO A 22 11.65 2.03 14.56
C PRO A 22 10.12 2.04 14.66
N LYS A 23 9.56 2.74 15.64
CA LYS A 23 8.11 2.93 15.77
C LYS A 23 7.55 3.99 14.82
N LYS A 24 8.35 4.99 14.41
CA LYS A 24 7.83 6.10 13.60
C LYS A 24 7.62 5.72 12.13
N ILE A 25 8.45 4.84 11.57
CA ILE A 25 8.26 4.32 10.22
C ILE A 25 6.90 3.62 10.03
N PRO A 26 6.50 2.62 10.85
CA PRO A 26 5.20 1.97 10.72
C PRO A 26 4.03 2.88 11.11
N GLU A 27 4.22 3.81 12.05
CA GLU A 27 3.21 4.80 12.43
C GLU A 27 2.89 5.75 11.27
N MET A 28 3.92 6.31 10.63
CA MET A 28 3.76 7.13 9.43
C MET A 28 3.22 6.32 8.25
N GLY A 29 3.68 5.08 8.06
CA GLY A 29 3.16 4.18 7.02
C GLY A 29 1.67 3.88 7.18
N ARG A 30 1.19 3.69 8.42
CA ARG A 30 -0.24 3.50 8.71
C ARG A 30 -1.06 4.76 8.42
N ALA A 31 -0.53 5.95 8.75
CA ALA A 31 -1.21 7.21 8.46
C ALA A 31 -1.29 7.45 6.95
N LEU A 32 -0.16 7.35 6.24
CA LEU A 32 -0.09 7.47 4.78
C LEU A 32 -0.94 6.41 4.09
N GLY A 33 -0.93 5.17 4.58
CA GLY A 33 -1.74 4.07 4.04
C GLY A 33 -3.24 4.35 4.11
N LYS A 34 -3.72 4.91 5.23
CA LYS A 34 -5.13 5.33 5.34
C LYS A 34 -5.48 6.42 4.33
N THR A 35 -4.60 7.41 4.15
CA THR A 35 -4.77 8.47 3.15
C THR A 35 -4.77 7.91 1.73
N LEU A 36 -3.82 7.03 1.38
CA LEU A 36 -3.77 6.37 0.07
C LEU A 36 -4.99 5.49 -0.19
N THR A 37 -5.51 4.80 0.83
CA THR A 37 -6.73 3.99 0.70
C THR A 37 -7.95 4.87 0.41
N GLY A 38 -8.12 5.98 1.12
CA GLY A 38 -9.18 6.96 0.84
C GLY A 38 -9.05 7.55 -0.57
N PHE A 39 -7.84 8.00 -0.92
CA PHE A 39 -7.50 8.52 -2.24
C PHE A 39 -7.82 7.50 -3.34
N LYS A 40 -7.45 6.22 -3.17
CA LYS A 40 -7.76 5.15 -4.13
C LYS A 40 -9.25 4.89 -4.28
N ASN A 41 -10.02 4.99 -3.18
CA ASN A 41 -11.46 4.75 -3.21
C ASN A 41 -12.20 5.86 -3.98
N GLU A 42 -11.81 7.12 -3.76
CA GLU A 42 -12.32 8.27 -4.52
C GLU A 42 -11.94 8.17 -6.00
N MET A 43 -10.66 7.86 -6.28
CA MET A 43 -10.18 7.65 -7.66
C MET A 43 -10.93 6.55 -8.39
N ASN A 44 -11.40 5.52 -7.68
CA ASN A 44 -12.15 4.42 -8.26
C ASN A 44 -13.63 4.83 -8.44
N GLN A 45 -14.24 5.54 -7.50
CA GLN A 45 -15.59 6.10 -7.66
C GLN A 45 -15.72 7.03 -8.88
N ASP A 46 -14.69 7.85 -9.14
CA ASP A 46 -14.64 8.68 -10.34
C ASP A 46 -14.57 7.85 -11.63
N ARG A 47 -14.00 6.63 -11.59
CA ARG A 47 -14.03 5.67 -12.71
C ARG A 47 -15.33 4.87 -12.80
N THR A 48 -16.03 4.67 -11.68
CA THR A 48 -17.28 3.87 -11.60
C THR A 48 -18.52 4.62 -12.12
N ASN A 49 -18.40 5.87 -12.56
CA ASN A 49 -19.42 6.52 -13.39
C ASN A 49 -19.36 6.12 -14.88
N LEU A 50 -18.61 5.06 -15.19
CA LEU A 50 -18.84 4.24 -16.38
C LEU A 50 -19.59 2.97 -15.92
N PRO A 51 -20.78 2.65 -16.46
CA PRO A 51 -21.51 1.45 -16.07
C PRO A 51 -20.79 0.24 -16.67
N THR A 52 -19.76 -0.25 -15.99
CA THR A 52 -19.34 -1.64 -16.15
C THR A 52 -20.17 -2.45 -15.19
N SER A 53 -21.32 -2.87 -15.72
CA SER A 53 -21.97 -4.11 -15.36
C SER A 53 -20.91 -5.20 -15.29
N ASP A 54 -20.59 -5.66 -14.09
CA ASP A 54 -20.04 -6.99 -13.82
C ASP A 54 -20.32 -7.28 -12.33
N GLN A 55 -21.61 -7.49 -12.05
CA GLN A 55 -21.99 -8.57 -11.15
C GLN A 55 -21.63 -9.85 -11.91
N ASP A 56 -20.53 -10.50 -11.56
CA ASP A 56 -20.27 -11.86 -12.02
C ASP A 56 -20.11 -12.79 -10.81
N SER A 57 -21.26 -13.40 -10.49
CA SER A 57 -21.44 -14.85 -10.44
C SER A 57 -20.54 -15.65 -9.51
N THR A 58 -21.06 -15.95 -8.32
CA THR A 58 -20.78 -17.24 -7.67
C THR A 58 -21.98 -17.66 -6.84
N GLU A 59 -23.09 -17.98 -7.52
CA GLU A 59 -24.22 -18.71 -6.94
C GLU A 59 -24.95 -19.46 -8.07
N GLU A 60 -24.30 -20.50 -8.59
CA GLU A 60 -25.01 -21.65 -9.16
C GLU A 60 -25.00 -22.78 -8.12
N ASP A 61 -25.91 -22.68 -7.16
CA ASP A 61 -26.49 -23.83 -6.47
C ASP A 61 -27.80 -24.18 -7.19
N LYS A 62 -27.77 -25.31 -7.90
CA LYS A 62 -28.84 -26.31 -7.97
C LYS A 62 -30.15 -25.94 -8.66
N SER A 63 -30.35 -26.51 -9.85
CA SER A 63 -31.63 -27.11 -10.31
C SER A 63 -31.40 -28.04 -11.50
#